data_AF-A0A972W4P3-F1
#
_entry.id   AF-A0A972W4P3-F1
#
_cell.length_a   1.000
_cell.length_b   1.000
_cell.length_c   1.000
_cell.angle_alpha   90.00
_cell.angle_beta   90.00
_cell.angle_gamma   90.00
#
_symmetry.space_group_name_H-M   'P 1'
#
loop_
_entity.id
_entity.type
_entity.pdbx_description
1 polymer ?
#
loop_
_entity_poly.entity_id
_entity_poly.type
_entity_poly.pdbx_seq_one_letter_code
_entity_poly.pdbx_strand_id
1 'polypeptide(L)'
;MIVLGIETSCDETAAAVVTGDRRILSNEVLSQIEDHRPFGGVVPEVAARAHLELIDGVVERALQQSGVSLNDLDAVAATGGPGLIGGVLVGVMTAKAIAMVKDIPFI
;
A
#
# COMPACT_ATOMS: atom_id res chain seq x y z
N MET A 1 -4.20 -9.45 16.41
CA MET A 1 -3.88 -8.21 15.69
C MET A 1 -3.06 -8.54 14.46
N ILE A 2 -3.73 -8.57 13.31
CA ILE A 2 -3.17 -8.66 11.97
C ILE A 2 -3.48 -7.34 11.25
N VAL A 3 -2.46 -6.67 10.73
CA VAL A 3 -2.59 -5.35 10.11
C VAL A 3 -2.07 -5.40 8.68
N LEU A 4 -2.86 -4.88 7.75
CA LEU A 4 -2.41 -4.57 6.40
C LEU A 4 -1.84 -3.15 6.38
N GLY A 5 -0.57 -2.99 6.04
CA GLY A 5 0.07 -1.69 5.80
C GLY A 5 0.19 -1.40 4.31
N ILE A 6 -0.06 -0.16 3.89
CA ILE A 6 0.06 0.32 2.50
C ILE A 6 1.00 1.53 2.44
N GLU A 7 1.95 1.51 1.50
CA GLU A 7 2.95 2.56 1.28
C GLU A 7 2.97 2.99 -0.20
N THR A 8 2.81 4.30 -0.43
CA THR A 8 2.67 4.94 -1.76
C THR A 8 3.15 6.41 -1.74
N SER A 9 4.09 6.75 -0.85
CA SER A 9 4.51 8.15 -0.63
C SER A 9 5.40 8.72 -1.73
N CYS A 10 6.10 7.89 -2.49
CA CYS A 10 7.05 8.31 -3.52
C CYS A 10 6.88 7.51 -4.83
N ASP A 11 7.77 6.56 -5.12
CA ASP A 11 7.82 5.79 -6.38
C ASP A 11 7.76 4.27 -6.19
N GLU A 12 7.51 3.82 -4.95
CA GLU A 12 7.18 2.43 -4.63
C GLU A 12 5.70 2.25 -4.27
N THR A 13 5.06 1.26 -4.88
CA THR A 13 3.77 0.76 -4.41
C THR A 13 4.02 -0.49 -3.58
N ALA A 14 3.73 -0.42 -2.29
CA ALA A 14 4.02 -1.53 -1.38
C ALA A 14 2.84 -1.85 -0.46
N ALA A 15 2.74 -3.13 -0.09
CA ALA A 15 1.82 -3.60 0.93
C ALA A 15 2.45 -4.72 1.74
N ALA A 16 2.17 -4.73 3.05
CA ALA A 16 2.68 -5.75 3.96
C ALA A 16 1.60 -6.18 4.94
N VAL A 17 1.57 -7.47 5.28
CA VAL A 17 0.73 -7.98 6.36
C VAL A 17 1.62 -8.29 7.55
N VAL A 18 1.34 -7.67 8.69
CA VAL A 18 2.11 -7.82 9.92
C VAL A 18 1.22 -8.19 11.09
N THR A 19 1.84 -8.73 12.14
CA THR A 19 1.15 -9.16 13.37
C THR A 19 1.57 -8.31 14.56
N GLY A 20 0.70 -8.23 15.58
CA GLY A 20 0.98 -7.52 16.82
C GLY A 20 2.18 -8.05 17.61
N ASP A 21 2.57 -9.31 17.38
CA ASP A 21 3.80 -9.91 17.92
C ASP A 21 5.02 -9.72 17.01
N ARG A 22 4.98 -8.69 16.14
CA ARG A 22 6.11 -8.20 15.32
C ARG A 22 6.59 -9.19 14.25
N ARG A 23 5.74 -10.10 13.79
CA ARG A 23 6.05 -10.95 12.62
C ARG A 23 5.53 -10.30 11.35
N ILE A 24 6.36 -10.35 10.31
CA ILE A 24 6.01 -9.98 8.93
C ILE A 24 5.51 -11.26 8.25
N LEU A 25 4.24 -11.29 7.85
CA LEU A 25 3.63 -12.41 7.14
C LEU A 25 3.82 -12.30 5.63
N SER A 26 3.86 -11.07 5.12
CA SER A 26 4.20 -10.76 3.72
C SER A 26 4.73 -9.33 3.59
N ASN A 27 5.47 -9.07 2.52
CA ASN A 27 6.00 -7.76 2.18
C ASN A 27 6.21 -7.65 0.67
N GLU A 28 5.25 -7.04 -0.01
CA GLU A 28 5.26 -6.82 -1.45
C GLU A 28 5.68 -5.39 -1.78
N VAL A 29 6.62 -5.25 -2.71
CA VAL A 29 7.12 -3.95 -3.17
C VAL A 29 7.26 -3.98 -4.69
N LEU A 30 6.62 -3.00 -5.35
CA LEU A 30 6.85 -2.70 -6.76
C LEU A 30 7.43 -1.29 -6.89
N SER A 31 8.62 -1.20 -7.49
CA SER A 31 9.32 0.07 -7.70
C SER A 31 9.14 0.56 -9.14
N GLN A 32 9.01 1.88 -9.30
CA GLN A 32 8.81 2.57 -10.57
C GLN A 32 10.12 3.15 -11.14
N ILE A 33 11.30 2.70 -10.67
CA ILE A 33 12.61 3.24 -11.08
C ILE A 33 12.75 3.33 -12.61
N GLU A 34 12.35 2.29 -13.35
CA GLU A 34 12.48 2.30 -14.81
C GLU A 34 11.53 3.30 -15.49
N ASP A 35 10.36 3.59 -14.90
CA ASP A 35 9.42 4.58 -15.42
C ASP A 35 9.94 6.01 -15.25
N HIS A 36 10.69 6.26 -14.18
CA HIS A 36 11.28 7.58 -13.88
C HIS A 36 12.66 7.79 -14.51
N ARG A 37 13.33 6.71 -14.93
CA ARG A 37 14.69 6.73 -15.49
C ARG A 37 14.89 7.73 -16.64
N PRO A 38 13.97 7.90 -17.62
CA PRO A 38 14.16 8.86 -18.71
C PRO A 38 14.16 10.33 -18.26
N PHE A 39 13.61 10.63 -17.08
CA PHE A 39 13.44 11.99 -16.58
C PHE A 39 14.54 12.42 -15.60
N GLY A 40 15.38 11.48 -15.14
CA GLY A 40 16.46 11.75 -14.20
C GLY A 40 16.00 12.05 -12.76
N GLY A 41 14.73 11.75 -12.44
CA GLY A 41 14.13 11.94 -11.13
C GLY A 41 12.65 11.55 -11.14
N VAL A 42 12.06 11.43 -9.96
CA VAL A 42 10.65 11.03 -9.81
C VAL A 42 9.74 12.11 -10.41
N VAL A 43 8.89 11.71 -11.36
CA VAL A 43 7.85 12.55 -11.95
C VAL A 43 6.54 12.32 -11.19
N PRO A 44 6.02 13.29 -10.41
CA PRO A 44 4.91 13.05 -9.50
C PRO A 44 3.63 12.50 -10.15
N GLU A 45 3.28 12.95 -11.35
CA GLU A 45 2.10 12.47 -12.08
C GLU A 45 2.27 11.03 -12.56
N VAL A 46 3.48 10.66 -13.02
CA VAL A 46 3.78 9.27 -13.42
C VAL A 46 3.68 8.35 -12.21
N ALA A 47 4.22 8.78 -11.07
CA ALA A 47 4.17 8.00 -9.86
C ALA A 47 2.75 7.78 -9.35
N ALA A 48 1.94 8.84 -9.32
CA ALA A 48 0.54 8.76 -8.90
C ALA A 48 -0.28 7.78 -9.76
N ARG A 49 -0.10 7.81 -11.09
CA ARG A 49 -0.79 6.88 -12.00
C ARG A 49 -0.35 5.44 -11.80
N ALA A 50 0.96 5.21 -11.65
CA ALA A 50 1.46 3.87 -11.39
C ALA A 50 0.93 3.31 -10.06
N HIS A 51 0.83 4.10 -9.00
CA HIS A 51 0.17 3.65 -7.76
C HIS A 51 -1.29 3.24 -8.00
N LEU A 52 -2.07 4.05 -8.73
CA LEU A 52 -3.47 3.72 -9.05
C LEU A 52 -3.61 2.41 -9.82
N GLU A 53 -2.71 2.13 -10.76
CA GLU A 53 -2.75 0.92 -11.59
C GLU A 53 -2.29 -0.33 -10.82
N LEU A 54 -1.37 -0.17 -9.86
CA LEU A 54 -0.69 -1.30 -9.21
C LEU A 54 -1.27 -1.68 -7.84
N ILE A 55 -1.92 -0.76 -7.14
CA ILE A 55 -2.24 -0.92 -5.71
C ILE A 55 -3.11 -2.14 -5.42
N ASP A 56 -4.12 -2.42 -6.23
CA ASP A 56 -5.01 -3.57 -6.04
C ASP A 56 -4.24 -4.89 -6.13
N GLY A 57 -3.38 -5.02 -7.14
CA GLY A 57 -2.56 -6.21 -7.35
C GLY A 57 -1.48 -6.38 -6.27
N VAL A 58 -0.91 -5.28 -5.76
CA VAL A 58 0.06 -5.32 -4.66
C VAL A 58 -0.59 -5.79 -3.36
N VAL A 59 -1.77 -5.24 -3.03
CA VAL A 59 -2.56 -5.66 -1.85
C VAL A 59 -2.97 -7.12 -1.97
N GLU A 60 -3.46 -7.54 -3.13
CA GLU A 60 -3.84 -8.93 -3.37
C GLU A 60 -2.67 -9.89 -3.17
N ARG A 61 -1.49 -9.60 -3.74
CA ARG A 61 -0.30 -10.44 -3.56
C ARG A 61 0.16 -10.49 -2.11
N ALA A 62 0.10 -9.37 -1.39
CA ALA A 62 0.47 -9.34 0.02
C ALA A 62 -0.45 -10.25 0.86
N LEU A 63 -1.76 -10.20 0.62
CA LEU A 63 -2.72 -11.08 1.28
C LEU A 63 -2.50 -12.55 0.92
N GLN A 64 -2.36 -12.86 -0.37
CA GLN A 64 -2.08 -14.23 -0.84
C GLN A 64 -0.82 -14.83 -0.22
N GLN A 65 0.31 -14.09 -0.21
CA GLN A 65 1.56 -14.57 0.37
C GLN A 65 1.49 -14.76 1.88
N SER A 66 0.74 -13.91 2.58
CA SER A 66 0.56 -14.02 4.03
C SER A 66 -0.35 -15.19 4.45
N GLY A 67 -1.13 -15.73 3.52
CA GLY A 67 -2.18 -16.72 3.81
C GLY A 67 -3.37 -16.13 4.59
N VAL A 68 -3.46 -14.80 4.68
CA VAL A 68 -4.50 -14.05 5.39
C VAL A 68 -5.59 -13.60 4.41
N SER A 69 -6.84 -13.73 4.79
CA SER A 69 -7.96 -13.14 4.04
C SER A 69 -8.25 -11.72 4.54
N LEU A 70 -8.95 -10.92 3.72
CA LEU A 70 -9.45 -9.60 4.14
C LEU A 70 -10.32 -9.66 5.41
N ASN A 71 -10.95 -10.80 5.71
CA ASN A 71 -11.81 -10.96 6.88
C ASN A 71 -11.03 -11.17 8.18
N ASP A 72 -9.75 -11.53 8.13
CA ASP A 72 -8.94 -11.77 9.33
C ASP A 72 -8.15 -10.52 9.75
N LEU A 73 -8.26 -9.41 9.01
CA LEU A 73 -7.60 -8.14 9.31
C LEU A 73 -8.25 -7.48 10.52
N ASP A 74 -7.43 -7.06 11.47
CA ASP A 74 -7.85 -6.30 12.65
C ASP A 74 -7.76 -4.78 12.43
N ALA A 75 -6.94 -4.31 11.47
CA ALA A 75 -6.83 -2.91 11.06
C ALA A 75 -6.17 -2.78 9.68
N VAL A 76 -6.33 -1.60 9.05
CA VAL A 76 -5.58 -1.22 7.84
C VAL A 76 -4.86 0.10 8.09
N ALA A 77 -3.56 0.14 7.83
CA ALA A 77 -2.72 1.32 7.96
C ALA A 77 -2.27 1.81 6.59
N ALA A 78 -2.16 3.12 6.41
CA ALA A 78 -1.50 3.69 5.23
C ALA A 78 -0.68 4.93 5.57
N THR A 79 0.35 5.16 4.77
CA THR A 79 1.16 6.38 4.89
C THR A 79 0.32 7.62 4.57
N GLY A 80 -0.04 8.37 5.61
CA GLY A 80 -0.79 9.63 5.52
C GLY A 80 0.05 10.86 5.17
N GLY A 81 1.36 10.68 4.97
CA GLY A 81 2.34 11.72 4.69
C GLY A 81 3.52 11.73 5.69
N PRO A 82 4.59 12.49 5.42
CA PRO A 82 4.82 13.31 4.22
C PRO A 82 5.02 12.46 2.95
N GLY A 83 4.87 13.07 1.77
CA GLY A 83 5.05 12.38 0.48
C GLY A 83 4.49 13.17 -0.71
N LEU A 84 4.59 12.61 -1.91
CA LEU A 84 3.97 13.13 -3.12
C LEU A 84 2.45 12.98 -3.02
N ILE A 85 1.72 14.10 -3.06
CA ILE A 85 0.29 14.13 -2.72
C ILE A 85 -0.56 13.16 -3.55
N GLY A 86 -0.21 12.96 -4.82
CA GLY A 86 -0.89 12.01 -5.70
C GLY A 86 -0.80 10.58 -5.17
N GLY A 87 0.41 10.10 -4.88
CA GLY A 87 0.62 8.76 -4.32
C GLY A 87 0.02 8.59 -2.93
N VAL A 88 0.26 9.54 -2.01
CA VAL A 88 -0.30 9.52 -0.65
C VAL A 88 -1.84 9.38 -0.67
N LEU A 89 -2.52 10.12 -1.56
CA LEU A 89 -3.97 10.01 -1.70
C LEU A 89 -4.41 8.62 -2.14
N VAL A 90 -3.67 7.97 -3.05
CA VAL A 90 -3.99 6.62 -3.53
C VAL A 90 -3.95 5.63 -2.37
N GLY A 91 -2.84 5.57 -1.63
CA GLY A 91 -2.71 4.65 -0.49
C GLY A 91 -3.75 4.90 0.60
N VAL A 92 -3.95 6.16 1.01
CA VAL A 92 -4.91 6.53 2.05
C VAL A 92 -6.34 6.20 1.64
N MET A 93 -6.74 6.49 0.40
CA MET A 93 -8.10 6.22 -0.06
C MET A 93 -8.36 4.72 -0.18
N THR A 94 -7.40 3.95 -0.68
CA THR A 94 -7.52 2.48 -0.74
C THR A 94 -7.63 1.88 0.66
N ALA A 95 -6.75 2.27 1.59
CA ALA A 95 -6.79 1.76 2.96
C ALA A 95 -8.09 2.14 3.69
N LYS A 96 -8.56 3.38 3.55
CA LYS A 96 -9.85 3.82 4.10
C LYS A 96 -11.02 3.04 3.52
N ALA A 97 -11.03 2.78 2.22
CA ALA A 97 -12.09 2.01 1.58
C ALA A 97 -12.16 0.58 2.14
N ILE A 98 -11.00 -0.09 2.25
CA ILE A 98 -10.92 -1.45 2.83
C ILE A 98 -11.40 -1.41 4.29
N ALA A 99 -10.84 -0.52 5.11
CA ALA A 99 -11.19 -0.40 6.53
C ALA A 99 -12.69 -0.13 6.73
N MET A 100 -13.28 0.76 5.91
CA MET A 100 -14.70 1.12 5.96
C MET A 100 -15.61 -0.05 5.59
N VAL A 101 -15.31 -0.79 4.52
CA VAL A 101 -16.11 -1.96 4.10
C VAL A 101 -15.99 -3.10 5.12
N LYS A 102 -14.84 -3.22 5.77
CA LYS A 102 -14.55 -4.23 6.78
C LYS A 102 -15.05 -3.87 8.19
N ASP A 103 -15.48 -2.63 8.40
CA ASP A 103 -15.81 -2.07 9.72
C ASP A 103 -14.69 -2.27 10.75
N ILE A 104 -13.45 -2.02 10.32
CA ILE A 104 -12.23 -2.10 11.14
C ILE A 104 -11.51 -0.76 11.16
N PRO A 105 -10.64 -0.50 12.15
CA PRO A 105 -9.88 0.73 12.23
C PRO A 105 -9.01 1.01 10.99
N PHE A 106 -9.05 2.27 10.54
CA PHE A 106 -8.05 2.87 9.66
C PHE A 106 -7.01 3.60 10.51
N ILE A 107 -5.73 3.42 10.18
CA ILE A 107 -4.58 4.04 10.87
C ILE A 107 -3.78 4.89 9.87
#